data_AF-A0A7V9TN71-F1
#
_entry.id   AF-A0A7V9TN71-F1
#
_cell.length_a   1.000
_cell.length_b   1.000
_cell.length_c   1.000
_cell.angle_alpha   90.00
_cell.angle_beta   90.00
_cell.angle_gamma   90.00
#
_symmetry.space_group_name_H-M   'P 1'
#
loop_
_entity.id
_entity.type
_entity.pdbx_description
1 polymer ?
#
loop_
_entity_poly.entity_id
_entity_poly.type
_entity_poly.pdbx_seq_one_letter_code
_entity_poly.pdbx_strand_id
1 'polypeptide(L)'
;DHLMMVVNASNVQKDLDHIQRIGKRFDATVVDESEQTALLALQGPEAARILQSLTDADLSAIKYYHLTVGTVAGIPDIVISRTGYTGEDGFELYFANQHAEKIWNALTGTGEVTPAGLGCRDSLRLEMGMALYGNDLDDTVTPLEANLQWLVKLKKGEFVGREALVRQKEGGIPRKLVGFTSEERAFPRHGYPVFVNGEPSGEVKSGTLSPTLGIPIGTAYVPAAFAAEGSQIEVEIRGKRVGAKVVKMPFYKDASHL
;
A
#
# COMPACT_ATOMS: atom_id res chain seq x y z
N ASP A 1 1.05 22.08 -15.97
CA ASP A 1 1.67 20.84 -16.48
C ASP A 1 2.70 20.27 -15.49
N HIS A 2 2.26 19.83 -14.31
CA HIS A 2 3.14 19.26 -13.27
C HIS A 2 2.62 17.91 -12.79
N LEU A 3 3.53 16.98 -12.53
CA LEU A 3 3.25 15.68 -11.93
C LEU A 3 4.20 15.47 -10.76
N MET A 4 3.67 15.12 -9.59
CA MET A 4 4.45 14.67 -8.45
C MET A 4 4.35 13.15 -8.37
N MET A 5 5.49 12.46 -8.31
CA MET A 5 5.56 11.01 -8.17
C MET A 5 6.06 10.66 -6.77
N VAL A 6 5.18 10.09 -5.95
CA VAL A 6 5.50 9.65 -4.59
C VAL A 6 5.88 8.17 -4.66
N VAL A 7 7.15 7.86 -4.36
CA VAL A 7 7.73 6.52 -4.49
C VAL A 7 8.15 5.95 -3.13
N ASN A 8 8.45 4.66 -3.09
CA ASN A 8 8.94 4.01 -1.86
C ASN A 8 10.36 4.51 -1.55
N ALA A 9 10.62 4.85 -0.27
CA ALA A 9 11.91 5.38 0.16
C ALA A 9 13.12 4.49 -0.22
N SER A 10 12.96 3.16 -0.15
CA SER A 10 14.01 2.20 -0.52
C SER A 10 14.30 2.14 -2.02
N ASN A 11 13.44 2.71 -2.86
CA ASN A 11 13.53 2.66 -4.32
C ASN A 11 13.84 4.00 -4.97
N VAL A 12 14.03 5.10 -4.21
CA VAL A 12 14.15 6.47 -4.77
C VAL A 12 15.14 6.52 -5.93
N GLN A 13 16.38 6.09 -5.73
CA GLN A 13 17.39 6.13 -6.79
C GLN A 13 17.04 5.21 -7.96
N LYS A 14 16.54 4.00 -7.68
CA LYS A 14 16.16 3.03 -8.70
C LYS A 14 15.05 3.57 -9.61
N ASP A 15 14.03 4.16 -9.00
CA ASP A 15 12.88 4.71 -9.70
C ASP A 15 13.26 5.99 -10.45
N LEU A 16 14.09 6.86 -9.85
CA LEU A 16 14.64 8.05 -10.49
C LEU A 16 15.42 7.70 -11.75
N ASP A 17 16.36 6.76 -11.66
CA ASP A 17 17.16 6.29 -12.80
C ASP A 17 16.26 5.73 -13.92
N HIS A 18 15.24 4.96 -13.55
CA HIS A 18 14.29 4.41 -14.49
C HIS A 18 13.48 5.51 -15.18
N ILE A 19 12.91 6.44 -14.41
CA ILE A 19 12.06 7.53 -14.89
C ILE A 19 12.88 8.47 -15.77
N GLN A 20 14.10 8.86 -15.37
CA GLN A 20 14.98 9.71 -16.18
C GLN A 20 15.34 9.04 -17.50
N ARG A 21 15.70 7.75 -17.47
CA ARG A 21 16.05 7.01 -18.69
C ARG A 21 14.90 6.97 -19.68
N ILE A 22 13.69 6.67 -19.22
CA ILE A 22 12.49 6.63 -20.07
C ILE A 22 12.00 8.03 -20.43
N GLY A 23 12.19 8.99 -19.53
CA GLY A 23 11.74 10.38 -19.60
C GLY A 23 12.38 11.17 -20.74
N LYS A 24 13.61 10.81 -21.15
CA LYS A 24 14.36 11.43 -22.28
C LYS A 24 13.60 11.50 -23.61
N ARG A 25 12.51 10.75 -23.77
CA ARG A 25 11.64 10.78 -24.96
C ARG A 25 10.54 11.85 -24.90
N PHE A 26 10.42 12.56 -23.79
CA PHE A 26 9.41 13.59 -23.56
C PHE A 26 10.10 14.93 -23.31
N ASP A 27 9.41 16.01 -23.64
CA ASP A 27 9.80 17.37 -23.25
C ASP A 27 9.38 17.63 -21.80
N ALA A 28 10.09 17.01 -20.87
CA ALA A 28 9.82 17.09 -19.44
C ALA A 28 11.11 17.05 -18.63
N THR A 29 11.14 17.85 -17.56
CA THR A 29 12.22 17.83 -16.57
C THR A 29 11.81 16.97 -15.39
N VAL A 30 12.72 16.09 -14.96
CA VAL A 30 12.54 15.26 -13.76
C VAL A 30 13.45 15.82 -12.67
N VAL A 31 12.87 16.23 -11.56
CA VAL A 31 13.57 16.75 -10.39
C VAL A 31 13.27 15.83 -9.21
N ASP A 32 14.31 15.43 -8.48
CA ASP A 32 14.16 14.74 -7.21
C ASP A 32 14.01 15.77 -6.09
N GLU A 33 12.84 15.82 -5.47
CA GLU A 33 12.49 16.73 -4.38
C GLU A 33 12.40 16.03 -3.01
N SER A 34 12.88 14.77 -2.91
CA SER A 34 12.72 13.93 -1.74
C SER A 34 13.36 14.55 -0.48
N GLU A 35 14.53 15.16 -0.63
CA GLU A 35 15.27 15.80 0.49
C GLU A 35 14.69 17.16 0.89
N GLN A 36 13.72 17.70 0.16
CA GLN A 36 13.09 19.00 0.45
C GLN A 36 11.64 18.87 0.93
N THR A 37 11.02 17.70 0.72
CA THR A 37 9.59 17.49 0.97
C THR A 37 9.34 16.49 2.09
N ALA A 38 8.59 16.93 3.09
CA ALA A 38 8.06 16.09 4.15
C ALA A 38 6.65 15.62 3.80
N LEU A 39 6.27 14.47 4.34
CA LEU A 39 4.93 13.89 4.22
C LEU A 39 4.41 13.54 5.62
N LEU A 40 3.22 14.05 5.98
CA LEU A 40 2.47 13.59 7.14
C LEU A 40 1.12 13.03 6.72
N ALA A 41 0.79 11.83 7.19
CA ALA A 41 -0.51 11.20 6.95
C ALA A 41 -1.38 11.31 8.22
N LEU A 42 -2.51 12.01 8.11
CA LEU A 42 -3.58 12.01 9.11
C LEU A 42 -4.65 11.03 8.65
N GLN A 43 -4.89 9.97 9.41
CA GLN A 43 -5.73 8.85 8.98
C GLN A 43 -6.70 8.46 10.10
N GLY A 44 -7.92 8.11 9.73
CA GLY A 44 -9.02 7.76 10.63
C GLY A 44 -10.33 8.48 10.26
N PRO A 45 -11.48 7.99 10.76
CA PRO A 45 -12.79 8.55 10.42
C PRO A 45 -12.96 10.03 10.80
N GLU A 46 -12.23 10.49 11.81
CA GLU A 46 -12.25 11.88 12.27
C GLU A 46 -11.25 12.79 11.55
N ALA A 47 -10.44 12.26 10.63
CA ALA A 47 -9.34 12.99 9.99
C ALA A 47 -9.81 14.26 9.28
N ALA A 48 -10.93 14.19 8.55
CA ALA A 48 -11.50 15.35 7.86
C ALA A 48 -11.92 16.46 8.85
N ARG A 49 -12.63 16.12 9.92
CA ARG A 49 -13.07 17.10 10.93
C ARG A 49 -11.88 17.75 11.63
N ILE A 50 -10.91 16.94 12.04
CA ILE A 50 -9.70 17.42 12.74
C ILE A 50 -8.92 18.37 11.82
N LEU A 51 -8.59 17.93 10.61
CA LEU A 51 -7.81 18.74 9.67
C LEU A 51 -8.54 20.01 9.24
N GLN A 52 -9.88 19.97 9.08
CA GLN A 52 -10.68 21.13 8.69
C GLN A 52 -10.50 22.30 9.66
N SER A 53 -10.30 22.03 10.96
CA SER A 53 -10.05 23.07 11.96
C SER A 53 -8.71 23.80 11.79
N LEU A 54 -7.78 23.21 11.03
CA LEU A 54 -6.43 23.69 10.81
C LEU A 54 -6.20 24.23 9.39
N THR A 55 -7.19 24.15 8.51
CA THR A 55 -7.05 24.53 7.09
C THR A 55 -8.22 25.39 6.61
N ASP A 56 -7.92 26.29 5.67
CA ASP A 56 -8.91 27.09 4.94
C ASP A 56 -9.47 26.36 3.71
N ALA A 57 -8.84 25.25 3.29
CA ALA A 57 -9.33 24.43 2.19
C ALA A 57 -10.64 23.72 2.57
N ASP A 58 -11.60 23.67 1.64
CA ASP A 58 -12.80 22.86 1.81
C ASP A 58 -12.48 21.38 1.58
N LEU A 59 -12.28 20.64 2.67
CA LEU A 59 -11.92 19.21 2.62
C LEU A 59 -13.08 18.34 2.12
N SER A 60 -14.32 18.81 2.21
CA SER A 60 -15.49 18.07 1.73
C SER A 60 -15.54 18.01 0.20
N ALA A 61 -14.97 19.01 -0.48
CA ALA A 61 -14.84 19.05 -1.93
C ALA A 61 -13.74 18.12 -2.47
N ILE A 62 -12.79 17.71 -1.63
CA ILE A 62 -11.69 16.81 -2.02
C ILE A 62 -12.21 15.37 -2.01
N LYS A 63 -12.42 14.80 -3.20
CA LYS A 63 -12.80 13.40 -3.37
C LYS A 63 -11.62 12.46 -3.09
N TYR A 64 -11.91 11.19 -2.83
CA TYR A 64 -10.87 10.17 -2.70
C TYR A 64 -9.95 10.15 -3.93
N TYR A 65 -8.63 10.05 -3.72
CA TYR A 65 -7.60 10.16 -4.77
C TYR A 65 -7.54 11.52 -5.51
N HIS A 66 -8.16 12.56 -4.97
CA HIS A 66 -7.98 13.94 -5.43
C HIS A 66 -7.15 14.73 -4.40
N LEU A 67 -6.61 15.86 -4.86
CA LEU A 67 -5.83 16.78 -4.03
C LEU A 67 -6.26 18.22 -4.28
N THR A 68 -5.86 19.09 -3.34
CA THR A 68 -5.82 20.54 -3.52
C THR A 68 -4.52 21.08 -2.96
N VAL A 69 -4.24 22.35 -3.22
CA VAL A 69 -3.21 23.11 -2.51
C VAL A 69 -3.90 24.13 -1.63
N GLY A 70 -3.46 24.27 -0.37
CA GLY A 70 -4.09 25.17 0.59
C GLY A 70 -3.20 25.50 1.78
N THR A 71 -3.77 26.17 2.77
CA THR A 71 -3.06 26.56 3.99
C THR A 71 -3.35 25.55 5.09
N VAL A 72 -2.33 25.03 5.79
CA VAL A 72 -2.51 24.19 7.00
C VAL A 72 -1.71 24.77 8.16
N ALA A 73 -2.34 24.95 9.33
CA ALA A 73 -1.74 25.56 10.51
C ALA A 73 -1.09 26.93 10.23
N GLY A 74 -1.72 27.71 9.34
CA GLY A 74 -1.21 29.01 8.88
C GLY A 74 0.05 28.93 8.01
N ILE A 75 0.40 27.77 7.46
CA ILE A 75 1.47 27.59 6.47
C ILE A 75 0.82 27.40 5.09
N PRO A 76 1.14 28.27 4.11
CA PRO A 76 0.59 28.17 2.76
C PRO A 76 1.28 27.05 1.95
N ASP A 77 0.79 26.84 0.72
CA ASP A 77 1.40 25.96 -0.28
C ASP A 77 1.56 24.49 0.16
N ILE A 78 0.61 23.99 0.95
CA ILE A 78 0.55 22.58 1.36
C ILE A 78 -0.26 21.80 0.34
N VAL A 79 0.29 20.73 -0.22
CA VAL A 79 -0.51 19.77 -1.00
C VAL A 79 -1.29 18.91 -0.01
N ILE A 80 -2.62 18.96 -0.11
CA ILE A 80 -3.56 18.21 0.72
C ILE A 80 -4.22 17.17 -0.18
N SER A 81 -3.80 15.91 -0.05
CA SER A 81 -4.31 14.80 -0.85
C SER A 81 -5.20 13.89 0.00
N ARG A 82 -6.41 13.56 -0.47
CA ARG A 82 -7.29 12.60 0.22
C ARG A 82 -6.93 11.17 -0.16
N THR A 83 -5.75 10.76 0.31
CA THR A 83 -5.11 9.47 0.08
C THR A 83 -4.65 8.86 1.40
N GLY A 84 -4.29 7.58 1.36
CA GLY A 84 -3.99 6.85 2.57
C GLY A 84 -3.51 5.43 2.34
N TYR A 85 -2.93 4.84 3.39
CA TYR A 85 -2.39 3.48 3.40
C TYR A 85 -2.92 2.66 4.59
N THR A 86 -4.12 3.00 5.06
CA THR A 86 -4.75 2.39 6.25
C THR A 86 -6.12 1.77 5.95
N GLY A 87 -6.76 2.15 4.84
CA GLY A 87 -8.15 1.80 4.52
C GLY A 87 -9.19 2.78 5.03
N GLU A 88 -8.83 3.57 6.05
CA GLU A 88 -9.69 4.61 6.59
C GLU A 88 -9.62 5.89 5.78
N ASP A 89 -10.57 6.79 6.02
CA ASP A 89 -10.49 8.15 5.50
C ASP A 89 -9.27 8.87 6.06
N GLY A 90 -8.81 9.88 5.35
CA GLY A 90 -7.58 10.54 5.71
C GLY A 90 -6.99 11.37 4.61
N PHE A 91 -5.95 12.10 4.99
CA PHE A 91 -5.22 13.00 4.14
C PHE A 91 -3.72 12.77 4.29
N GLU A 92 -3.00 12.93 3.19
CA GLU A 92 -1.55 13.08 3.15
C GLU A 92 -1.23 14.54 2.84
N LEU A 93 -0.38 15.13 3.69
CA LEU A 93 0.08 16.51 3.62
C LEU A 93 1.52 16.51 3.14
N TYR A 94 1.78 17.14 2.00
CA TYR A 94 3.13 17.29 1.44
C TYR A 94 3.55 18.76 1.51
N PHE A 95 4.73 19.02 2.06
CA PHE A 95 5.18 20.37 2.36
C PHE A 95 6.70 20.45 2.59
N ALA A 96 7.26 21.66 2.56
CA ALA A 96 8.68 21.89 2.79
C ALA A 96 9.13 21.48 4.21
N ASN A 97 10.26 20.77 4.31
CA ASN A 97 10.77 20.18 5.57
C ASN A 97 10.80 21.13 6.78
N GLN A 98 11.10 22.41 6.56
CA GLN A 98 11.15 23.43 7.60
C GLN A 98 9.82 23.61 8.36
N HIS A 99 8.69 23.14 7.81
CA HIS A 99 7.36 23.24 8.41
C HIS A 99 6.93 21.99 9.17
N ALA A 100 7.72 20.90 9.13
CA ALA A 100 7.35 19.60 9.68
C ALA A 100 6.99 19.65 11.18
N GLU A 101 7.84 20.25 12.00
CA GLU A 101 7.59 20.36 13.44
C GLU A 101 6.32 21.17 13.73
N LYS A 102 6.09 22.28 13.02
CA LYS A 102 4.91 23.13 13.23
C LYS A 102 3.63 22.39 12.87
N ILE A 103 3.58 21.72 11.73
CA ILE A 103 2.39 20.98 11.27
C ILE A 103 2.14 19.77 12.18
N TRP A 104 3.19 19.03 12.55
CA TRP A 104 3.11 17.93 13.51
C TRP A 104 2.53 18.37 14.84
N ASN A 105 3.04 19.46 15.42
CA ASN A 105 2.58 20.00 16.70
C ASN A 105 1.16 20.55 16.60
N ALA A 106 0.75 21.13 15.47
CA ALA A 106 -0.62 21.58 15.26
C ALA A 106 -1.61 20.41 15.22
N LEU A 107 -1.27 19.30 14.54
CA LEU A 107 -2.10 18.11 14.48
C LEU A 107 -2.21 17.41 15.84
N THR A 108 -1.08 17.13 16.48
CA THR A 108 -1.03 16.42 17.77
C THR A 108 -1.51 17.28 18.94
N GLY A 109 -1.33 18.61 18.86
CA GLY A 109 -1.80 19.57 19.86
C GLY A 109 -3.32 19.69 19.97
N THR A 110 -4.09 19.11 19.04
CA THR A 110 -5.56 19.00 19.15
C THR A 110 -5.99 18.12 20.32
N GLY A 111 -5.13 17.20 20.76
CA GLY A 111 -5.47 16.17 21.76
C GLY A 111 -6.32 15.02 21.19
N GLU A 112 -6.68 15.07 19.90
CA GLU A 112 -7.51 14.06 19.24
C GLU A 112 -6.69 13.12 18.34
N VAL A 113 -5.42 13.45 18.11
CA VAL A 113 -4.51 12.70 17.22
C VAL A 113 -3.47 11.96 18.05
N THR A 114 -3.38 10.64 17.85
CA THR A 114 -2.32 9.80 18.45
C THR A 114 -1.27 9.46 17.40
N PRO A 115 0.03 9.75 17.65
CA PRO A 115 1.10 9.33 16.76
C PRO A 115 1.14 7.81 16.56
N ALA A 116 1.23 7.37 15.31
CA ALA A 116 1.29 5.95 14.94
C ALA A 116 2.60 5.64 14.21
N GLY A 117 3.27 4.56 14.64
CA GLY A 117 4.54 4.12 14.06
C GLY A 117 4.37 3.09 12.94
N LEU A 118 5.52 2.62 12.43
CA LEU A 118 5.58 1.66 11.31
C LEU A 118 4.86 0.33 11.59
N GLY A 119 4.87 -0.14 12.84
CA GLY A 119 4.16 -1.37 13.21
C GLY A 119 2.65 -1.26 13.02
N CYS A 120 2.05 -0.13 13.43
CA CYS A 120 0.62 0.14 13.21
C CYS A 120 0.33 0.32 11.72
N ARG A 121 1.21 1.03 10.99
CA ARG A 121 1.08 1.20 9.53
C ARG A 121 1.07 -0.15 8.81
N ASP A 122 1.94 -1.09 9.20
CA ASP A 122 2.03 -2.42 8.59
C ASP A 122 0.82 -3.30 8.90
N SER A 123 0.25 -3.23 10.11
CA SER A 123 -0.98 -3.97 10.40
C SER A 123 -2.18 -3.43 9.62
N LEU A 124 -2.37 -2.10 9.58
CA LEU A 124 -3.51 -1.47 8.92
C LEU A 124 -3.51 -1.74 7.41
N ARG A 125 -2.37 -1.52 6.73
CA ARG A 125 -2.26 -1.79 5.30
C ARG A 125 -2.50 -3.27 4.97
N LEU A 126 -2.04 -4.17 5.84
CA LEU A 126 -2.16 -5.61 5.61
C LEU A 126 -3.61 -6.05 5.82
N GLU A 127 -4.30 -5.52 6.83
CA GLU A 127 -5.74 -5.69 7.02
C GLU A 127 -6.52 -5.28 5.76
N MET A 128 -6.04 -4.28 5.01
CA MET A 128 -6.63 -3.85 3.75
C MET A 128 -6.13 -4.59 2.51
N GLY A 129 -5.20 -5.54 2.66
CA GLY A 129 -4.57 -6.24 1.54
C GLY A 129 -3.74 -5.33 0.63
N MET A 130 -3.28 -4.19 1.13
CA MET A 130 -2.42 -3.26 0.39
C MET A 130 -0.98 -3.80 0.35
N ALA A 131 -0.40 -3.77 -0.84
CA ALA A 131 0.87 -4.42 -1.12
C ALA A 131 2.07 -3.55 -0.72
N LEU A 132 3.04 -4.14 -0.03
CA LEU A 132 4.31 -3.52 0.35
C LEU A 132 5.41 -3.95 -0.61
N TYR A 133 6.02 -3.00 -1.32
CA TYR A 133 7.17 -3.28 -2.17
C TYR A 133 8.35 -3.80 -1.34
N GLY A 134 9.04 -4.84 -1.84
CA GLY A 134 10.08 -5.59 -1.13
C GLY A 134 9.54 -6.80 -0.36
N ASN A 135 8.22 -6.85 -0.11
CA ASN A 135 7.55 -7.98 0.51
C ASN A 135 6.59 -8.65 -0.49
N ASP A 136 5.49 -7.97 -0.80
CA ASP A 136 4.39 -8.51 -1.61
C ASP A 136 4.67 -8.44 -3.11
N LEU A 137 5.48 -7.47 -3.53
CA LEU A 137 5.96 -7.33 -4.90
C LEU A 137 7.40 -6.82 -4.94
N ASP A 138 8.11 -7.19 -6.00
CA ASP A 138 9.45 -6.72 -6.33
C ASP A 138 9.63 -6.79 -7.86
N ASP A 139 10.87 -6.61 -8.35
CA ASP A 139 11.19 -6.62 -9.78
C ASP A 139 11.00 -8.02 -10.43
N THR A 140 10.75 -9.08 -9.66
CA THR A 140 10.52 -10.45 -10.13
C THR A 140 9.04 -10.83 -10.23
N VAL A 141 8.15 -9.91 -9.83
CA VAL A 141 6.71 -10.14 -9.73
C VAL A 141 5.97 -9.18 -10.65
N THR A 142 5.07 -9.72 -11.46
CA THR A 142 4.19 -8.90 -12.31
C THR A 142 2.96 -8.39 -11.53
N PRO A 143 2.37 -7.25 -11.92
CA PRO A 143 1.11 -6.79 -11.35
C PRO A 143 -0.05 -7.79 -11.50
N LEU A 144 0.00 -8.70 -12.50
CA LEU A 144 -1.01 -9.73 -12.69
C LEU A 144 -0.90 -10.85 -11.64
N GLU A 145 0.31 -11.25 -11.29
CA GLU A 145 0.55 -12.19 -10.18
C GLU A 145 0.21 -11.54 -8.84
N ALA A 146 0.57 -10.28 -8.63
CA ALA A 146 0.36 -9.54 -7.38
C ALA A 146 -1.12 -9.18 -7.08
N ASN A 147 -2.07 -9.69 -7.88
CA ASN A 147 -3.50 -9.35 -7.78
C ASN A 147 -3.80 -7.84 -7.99
N LEU A 148 -2.94 -7.15 -8.75
CA LEU A 148 -3.02 -5.72 -9.06
C LEU A 148 -3.50 -5.45 -10.50
N GLN A 149 -4.15 -6.43 -11.13
CA GLN A 149 -4.65 -6.30 -12.51
C GLN A 149 -5.54 -5.07 -12.71
N TRP A 150 -6.27 -4.65 -11.68
CA TRP A 150 -7.17 -3.49 -11.74
C TRP A 150 -6.45 -2.17 -12.06
N LEU A 151 -5.15 -2.06 -11.74
CA LEU A 151 -4.28 -0.92 -12.09
C LEU A 151 -3.78 -0.97 -13.55
N VAL A 152 -3.77 -2.15 -14.17
CA VAL A 152 -3.19 -2.36 -15.51
C VAL A 152 -4.22 -2.09 -16.61
N LYS A 153 -4.13 -0.92 -17.24
CA LYS A 153 -5.02 -0.56 -18.37
C LYS A 153 -4.39 -0.94 -19.72
N LEU A 154 -4.46 -2.22 -20.11
CA LEU A 154 -3.86 -2.74 -21.36
C LEU A 154 -4.33 -2.04 -22.65
N LYS A 155 -5.51 -1.42 -22.62
CA LYS A 155 -6.12 -0.71 -23.75
C LYS A 155 -5.69 0.76 -23.87
N LYS A 156 -4.89 1.31 -22.95
CA LYS A 156 -4.49 2.73 -22.95
C LYS A 156 -3.47 3.12 -24.03
N GLY A 157 -3.07 2.18 -24.88
CA GLY A 157 -1.93 2.32 -25.77
C GLY A 157 -0.65 1.78 -25.14
N GLU A 158 0.49 2.20 -25.69
CA GLU A 158 1.81 1.68 -25.34
C GLU A 158 2.33 2.16 -23.98
N PHE A 159 2.94 1.26 -23.22
CA PHE A 159 3.65 1.57 -21.98
C PHE A 159 4.72 0.51 -21.70
N VAL A 160 5.71 0.85 -20.86
CA VAL A 160 6.82 -0.05 -20.53
C VAL A 160 6.28 -1.33 -19.90
N GLY A 161 6.63 -2.49 -20.49
CA GLY A 161 6.18 -3.81 -20.02
C GLY A 161 4.83 -4.27 -20.56
N ARG A 162 4.11 -3.47 -21.37
CA ARG A 162 2.79 -3.82 -21.90
C ARG A 162 2.76 -5.19 -22.58
N GLU A 163 3.66 -5.43 -23.54
CA GLU A 163 3.67 -6.69 -24.30
C GLU A 163 3.90 -7.92 -23.41
N ALA A 164 4.76 -7.80 -22.39
CA ALA A 164 5.01 -8.88 -21.45
C ALA A 164 3.73 -9.23 -20.67
N LEU A 165 2.98 -8.21 -20.22
CA LEU A 165 1.71 -8.41 -19.51
C LEU A 165 0.61 -8.96 -20.44
N VAL A 166 0.58 -8.58 -21.73
CA VAL A 166 -0.34 -9.17 -22.71
C VAL A 166 -0.04 -10.65 -22.89
N ARG A 167 1.23 -11.01 -23.16
CA ARG A 167 1.65 -12.41 -23.31
C ARG A 167 1.36 -13.25 -22.05
N GLN A 168 1.63 -12.69 -20.87
CA GLN A 168 1.34 -13.37 -19.61
C GLN A 168 -0.17 -13.60 -19.42
N LYS A 169 -1.00 -12.61 -19.77
CA LYS A 169 -2.45 -12.76 -19.68
C LYS A 169 -3.00 -13.82 -20.63
N GLU A 170 -2.44 -13.91 -21.83
CA GLU A 170 -2.82 -14.91 -22.85
C GLU A 170 -2.32 -16.32 -22.51
N GLY A 171 -1.09 -16.44 -21.99
CA GLY A 171 -0.49 -17.72 -21.60
C GLY A 171 -0.96 -18.26 -20.24
N GLY A 172 -1.66 -17.44 -19.46
CA GLY A 172 -2.11 -17.78 -18.11
C GLY A 172 -1.14 -17.31 -17.02
N ILE A 173 -1.71 -17.01 -15.86
CA ILE A 173 -0.96 -16.52 -14.69
C ILE A 173 -0.60 -17.75 -13.84
N PRO A 174 0.69 -18.09 -13.65
CA PRO A 174 1.10 -19.36 -13.02
C PRO A 174 0.86 -19.37 -11.50
N ARG A 175 0.99 -18.22 -10.85
CA ARG A 175 0.81 -18.03 -9.41
C ARG A 175 0.12 -16.71 -9.10
N LYS A 176 -0.57 -16.62 -7.97
CA LYS A 176 -1.23 -15.40 -7.53
C LYS A 176 -0.91 -15.11 -6.08
N LEU A 177 -0.75 -13.82 -5.76
CA LEU A 177 -0.76 -13.33 -4.39
C LEU A 177 -2.18 -13.49 -3.83
N VAL A 178 -2.28 -14.21 -2.73
CA VAL A 178 -3.53 -14.41 -2.00
C VAL A 178 -3.41 -13.95 -0.57
N GLY A 179 -4.52 -13.53 0.02
CA GLY A 179 -4.63 -13.39 1.47
C GLY A 179 -4.96 -14.76 2.09
N PHE A 180 -4.46 -15.01 3.29
CA PHE A 180 -4.79 -16.20 4.07
C PHE A 180 -4.97 -15.87 5.55
N THR A 181 -5.72 -16.73 6.24
CA THR A 181 -5.87 -16.71 7.70
C THR A 181 -5.80 -18.13 8.28
N SER A 182 -5.66 -18.24 9.59
CA SER A 182 -5.53 -19.50 10.33
C SER A 182 -6.40 -19.45 11.59
N GLU A 183 -7.02 -20.58 11.92
CA GLU A 183 -7.74 -20.74 13.20
C GLU A 183 -6.78 -20.88 14.39
N GLU A 184 -5.58 -21.43 14.16
CA GLU A 184 -4.53 -21.44 15.17
C GLU A 184 -3.94 -20.04 15.33
N ARG A 185 -3.77 -19.58 16.58
CA ARG A 185 -3.15 -18.29 16.91
C ARG A 185 -1.63 -18.34 16.72
N ALA A 186 -1.19 -18.53 15.49
CA ALA A 186 0.20 -18.55 15.07
C ALA A 186 0.49 -17.34 14.18
N PHE A 187 1.65 -16.69 14.37
CA PHE A 187 1.96 -15.41 13.75
C PHE A 187 2.79 -15.67 12.48
N PRO A 188 2.20 -15.60 11.28
CA PRO A 188 2.97 -15.71 10.05
C PRO A 188 3.93 -14.54 9.95
N ARG A 189 5.11 -14.77 9.37
CA ARG A 189 6.13 -13.74 9.12
C ARG A 189 6.66 -13.91 7.72
N HIS A 190 7.14 -12.81 7.15
CA HIS A 190 7.83 -12.82 5.86
C HIS A 190 8.90 -13.91 5.80
N GLY A 191 8.96 -14.65 4.69
CA GLY A 191 9.91 -15.73 4.43
C GLY A 191 9.52 -17.09 5.02
N TYR A 192 8.43 -17.19 5.78
CA TYR A 192 7.98 -18.49 6.27
C TYR A 192 7.51 -19.39 5.12
N PRO A 193 7.96 -20.65 5.06
CA PRO A 193 7.61 -21.55 3.96
C PRO A 193 6.11 -21.84 3.88
N VAL A 194 5.55 -21.78 2.67
CA VAL A 194 4.13 -22.04 2.35
C VAL A 194 4.01 -23.30 1.51
N PHE A 195 3.05 -24.15 1.87
CA PHE A 195 2.87 -25.49 1.34
C PHE A 195 1.45 -25.69 0.85
N VAL A 196 1.31 -26.47 -0.22
CA VAL A 196 0.04 -26.80 -0.84
C VAL A 196 0.03 -28.30 -1.09
N ASN A 197 -0.96 -29.01 -0.55
CA ASN A 197 -1.04 -30.47 -0.58
C ASN A 197 0.25 -31.17 -0.08
N GLY A 198 0.89 -30.61 0.97
CA GLY A 198 2.14 -31.14 1.53
C GLY A 198 3.40 -30.80 0.75
N GLU A 199 3.30 -30.16 -0.42
CA GLU A 199 4.46 -29.79 -1.24
C GLU A 199 4.86 -28.32 -1.04
N PRO A 200 6.18 -28.00 -1.06
CA PRO A 200 6.65 -26.62 -1.01
C PRO A 200 6.09 -25.81 -2.19
N SER A 201 5.46 -24.67 -1.88
CA SER A 201 4.72 -23.86 -2.85
C SER A 201 5.16 -22.39 -2.89
N GLY A 202 5.98 -21.94 -1.95
CA GLY A 202 6.47 -20.58 -1.86
C GLY A 202 6.73 -20.17 -0.42
N GLU A 203 6.51 -18.90 -0.13
CA GLU A 203 6.73 -18.32 1.19
C GLU A 203 5.69 -17.23 1.48
N VAL A 204 5.51 -16.94 2.76
CA VAL A 204 4.74 -15.80 3.24
C VAL A 204 5.44 -14.51 2.82
N LYS A 205 4.69 -13.59 2.21
CA LYS A 205 5.18 -12.27 1.81
C LYS A 205 4.95 -11.21 2.89
N SER A 206 3.76 -11.16 3.45
CA SER A 206 3.43 -10.33 4.61
C SER A 206 2.65 -11.15 5.63
N GLY A 207 2.80 -10.84 6.92
CA GLY A 207 2.12 -11.60 7.95
C GLY A 207 2.16 -10.89 9.31
N THR A 208 1.03 -10.91 10.01
CA THR A 208 0.90 -10.39 11.36
C THR A 208 -0.30 -11.02 12.10
N LEU A 209 -0.48 -10.67 13.36
CA LEU A 209 -1.76 -10.83 14.05
C LEU A 209 -2.53 -9.52 13.90
N SER A 210 -3.67 -9.54 13.22
CA SER A 210 -4.53 -8.37 13.05
C SER A 210 -4.99 -7.87 14.43
N PRO A 211 -4.64 -6.63 14.82
CA PRO A 211 -5.13 -6.05 16.06
C PRO A 211 -6.65 -5.85 16.04
N THR A 212 -7.21 -5.51 14.87
CA THR A 212 -8.64 -5.23 14.71
C THR A 212 -9.49 -6.51 14.74
N LEU A 213 -9.07 -7.55 14.01
CA LEU A 213 -9.84 -8.79 13.85
C LEU A 213 -9.48 -9.86 14.89
N GLY A 214 -8.35 -9.72 15.59
CA GLY A 214 -7.88 -10.70 16.57
C GLY A 214 -7.40 -12.02 16.00
N ILE A 215 -7.23 -12.12 14.66
CA ILE A 215 -6.83 -13.34 13.95
C ILE A 215 -5.51 -13.16 13.20
N PRO A 216 -4.75 -14.24 12.94
CA PRO A 216 -3.59 -14.18 12.06
C PRO A 216 -4.02 -13.88 10.63
N ILE A 217 -3.31 -12.97 9.98
CA ILE A 217 -3.49 -12.66 8.57
C ILE A 217 -2.13 -12.64 7.88
N GLY A 218 -2.12 -12.99 6.60
CA GLY A 218 -0.92 -12.89 5.79
C GLY A 218 -1.19 -13.01 4.32
N THR A 219 -0.15 -12.78 3.52
CA THR A 219 -0.16 -12.91 2.07
C THR A 219 0.89 -13.93 1.63
N ALA A 220 0.61 -14.64 0.55
CA ALA A 220 1.55 -15.57 -0.06
C ALA A 220 1.28 -15.71 -1.55
N TYR A 221 2.31 -16.06 -2.32
CA TYR A 221 2.11 -16.53 -3.69
C TYR A 221 1.81 -18.02 -3.66
N VAL A 222 0.70 -18.42 -4.29
CA VAL A 222 0.32 -19.81 -4.47
C VAL A 222 0.06 -20.10 -5.96
N PRO A 223 0.22 -21.34 -6.44
CA PRO A 223 -0.16 -21.71 -7.80
C PRO A 223 -1.61 -21.31 -8.08
N ALA A 224 -1.89 -20.83 -9.29
CA ALA A 224 -3.20 -20.26 -9.60
C ALA A 224 -4.38 -21.22 -9.38
N ALA A 225 -4.14 -22.54 -9.47
CA ALA A 225 -5.12 -23.58 -9.17
C ALA A 225 -5.59 -23.59 -7.70
N PHE A 226 -4.79 -23.03 -6.78
CA PHE A 226 -5.06 -22.96 -5.34
C PHE A 226 -5.30 -21.53 -4.85
N ALA A 227 -5.47 -20.59 -5.78
CA ALA A 227 -5.68 -19.19 -5.44
C ALA A 227 -7.15 -18.83 -5.12
N ALA A 228 -8.07 -19.78 -5.27
CA ALA A 228 -9.48 -19.55 -4.99
C ALA A 228 -9.75 -19.43 -3.49
N GLU A 229 -10.68 -18.56 -3.13
CA GLU A 229 -11.16 -18.45 -1.74
C GLU A 229 -11.62 -19.81 -1.22
N GLY A 230 -11.18 -20.16 -0.03
CA GLY A 230 -11.44 -21.43 0.61
C GLY A 230 -10.39 -22.52 0.41
N SER A 231 -9.45 -22.33 -0.52
CA SER A 231 -8.32 -23.24 -0.72
C SER A 231 -7.51 -23.41 0.57
N GLN A 232 -7.08 -24.63 0.85
CA GLN A 232 -6.27 -24.96 2.02
C GLN A 232 -4.78 -24.84 1.66
N ILE A 233 -4.03 -24.23 2.56
CA ILE A 233 -2.57 -24.13 2.51
C ILE A 233 -2.01 -24.43 3.90
N GLU A 234 -0.70 -24.64 3.99
CA GLU A 234 -0.01 -24.77 5.26
C GLU A 234 1.15 -23.78 5.33
N VAL A 235 1.38 -23.19 6.50
CA VAL A 235 2.53 -22.33 6.76
C VAL A 235 3.41 -23.01 7.80
N GLU A 236 4.71 -23.10 7.53
CA GLU A 236 5.67 -23.57 8.53
C GLU A 236 6.02 -22.43 9.48
N ILE A 237 5.58 -22.54 10.73
CA ILE A 237 5.81 -21.55 11.77
C ILE A 237 6.64 -22.21 12.85
N ARG A 238 7.91 -21.81 12.97
CA ARG A 238 8.85 -22.34 13.97
C ARG A 238 8.94 -23.88 13.95
N GLY A 239 8.98 -24.47 12.76
CA GLY A 239 9.10 -25.91 12.54
C GLY A 239 7.78 -26.70 12.64
N LYS A 240 6.64 -26.04 12.89
CA LYS A 240 5.31 -26.67 12.88
C LYS A 240 4.53 -26.26 11.63
N ARG A 241 3.91 -27.24 10.96
CA ARG A 241 2.90 -27.00 9.92
C ARG A 241 1.61 -26.50 10.56
N VAL A 242 1.20 -25.29 10.21
CA VAL A 242 -0.07 -24.70 10.65
C VAL A 242 -0.99 -24.59 9.45
N GLY A 243 -2.18 -25.19 9.54
CA GLY A 243 -3.20 -25.10 8.50
C GLY A 243 -3.73 -23.68 8.37
N ALA A 244 -3.88 -23.21 7.15
CA ALA A 244 -4.42 -21.90 6.82
C ALA A 244 -5.36 -22.00 5.61
N LYS A 245 -6.26 -21.03 5.50
CA LYS A 245 -7.27 -20.96 4.45
C LYS A 245 -7.08 -19.66 3.66
N VAL A 246 -7.12 -19.79 2.34
CA VAL A 246 -7.14 -18.64 1.42
C VAL A 246 -8.46 -17.88 1.60
N VAL A 247 -8.37 -16.56 1.75
CA VAL A 247 -9.51 -15.65 1.94
C VAL A 247 -9.43 -14.46 1.00
N LYS A 248 -10.58 -13.85 0.72
CA LYS A 248 -10.66 -12.67 -0.12
C LYS A 248 -10.24 -11.40 0.65
N MET A 249 -9.16 -10.77 0.21
CA MET A 249 -8.76 -9.44 0.67
C MET A 249 -9.73 -8.33 0.18
N PRO A 250 -9.89 -7.23 0.93
CA PRO A 250 -9.25 -6.91 2.23
C PRO A 250 -9.72 -7.84 3.35
N PHE A 251 -8.96 -8.00 4.44
CA PHE A 251 -9.40 -8.77 5.61
C PHE A 251 -10.42 -7.99 6.44
N TYR A 252 -10.16 -6.70 6.68
CA TYR A 252 -11.10 -5.79 7.32
C TYR A 252 -12.11 -5.25 6.30
N LYS A 253 -13.39 -5.16 6.69
CA LYS A 253 -14.51 -4.88 5.75
C LYS A 253 -15.25 -3.58 6.02
N ASP A 254 -15.04 -2.95 7.16
CA ASP A 254 -15.78 -1.77 7.61
C ASP A 254 -14.95 -0.48 7.48
N ALA A 255 -14.01 -0.46 6.53
CA ALA A 255 -13.14 0.68 6.29
C ALA A 255 -13.86 1.77 5.49
N SER A 256 -13.52 3.04 5.74
CA SER A 256 -14.21 4.21 5.18
C SER A 256 -14.36 4.24 3.65
N HIS A 257 -13.41 3.65 2.89
CA HIS A 257 -13.36 3.75 1.42
C HIS A 257 -13.56 2.40 0.69
N LEU A 258 -14.22 1.43 1.32
CA LEU A 258 -14.55 0.13 0.69
C LEU A 258 -15.80 0.12 -0.17
#